data_AF-A0A7J2UU93-F1
#
_entry.id   AF-A0A7J2UU93-F1
#
_cell.length_a   1.000
_cell.length_b   1.000
_cell.length_c   1.000
_cell.angle_alpha   90.00
_cell.angle_beta   90.00
_cell.angle_gamma   90.00
#
_symmetry.space_group_name_H-M   'P 1'
#
loop_
_entity.id
_entity.type
_entity.pdbx_description
1 polymer ?
#
loop_
_entity_poly.entity_id
_entity_poly.type
_entity_poly.pdbx_seq_one_letter_code
_entity_poly.pdbx_strand_id
1 'polypeptide(L)'
;MTSPGNQQQDYPIESLLSARLFLSPQKVDDRIYFISNMSGKNSLYVMDTKGSVPLPLLPPHIALPNPELVGGDPFAVFPQLGKILVTVDNDGDENYLPMEIPIDGGVLTHCFDKKFLKNRTYMGCDVEKNTALLGVDSREEQMVETYLADINNGQLTFIDKSPFGRGVAVKNDELNKFILLEGYSNGDTVLFLHKEGVSTLIYGTPLPERKEGYTPPLPGFGGGEFVEGDTAFIIKTALFEDTYSIGYISLDRPKEVLPVIIEGLEHTGKGEFVGFSHLRKDRYVLRFNIDGCSWLYEAKYDDKKMKVKRTIVGRGELSQGVLEAFRYEKETKTFALSFSTATSPSQLYLVRKNDVKKLTDERVMGIDESLLSKGEDISYDSHDGLRISARLYLPSESLGYQGKLPLVYYIHGGPQSQEKPDFTWFSMPLIQFLTLNGFAVFVPNVRGSTGYGQSYSKRVDKDWGGQDRLDHVHAMTKVLPEHPRVDTSRAGVMGRSYGGYMTL
;
A
#
# COMPACT_ATOMS: atom_id res chain seq x y z
N MET A 1 -48.38 -9.22 -29.02
CA MET A 1 -46.95 -8.93 -28.78
C MET A 1 -46.80 -8.71 -27.29
N THR A 2 -46.42 -9.75 -26.56
CA THR A 2 -46.08 -9.69 -25.15
C THR A 2 -44.77 -8.92 -25.00
N SER A 3 -44.73 -7.88 -24.16
CA SER A 3 -43.48 -7.22 -23.77
C SER A 3 -42.49 -8.29 -23.31
N PRO A 4 -41.21 -8.24 -23.74
CA PRO A 4 -40.20 -9.08 -23.12
C PRO A 4 -40.13 -8.66 -21.67
N GLY A 5 -40.55 -9.56 -20.78
CA GLY A 5 -40.40 -9.34 -19.34
C GLY A 5 -38.93 -9.07 -19.04
N ASN A 6 -38.66 -8.07 -18.20
CA ASN A 6 -37.37 -7.90 -17.55
C ASN A 6 -37.02 -9.23 -16.87
N GLN A 7 -36.26 -10.09 -17.55
CA GLN A 7 -35.45 -11.06 -16.83
C GLN A 7 -34.47 -10.21 -16.05
N GLN A 8 -34.69 -10.11 -14.74
CA GLN A 8 -33.72 -9.53 -13.83
C GLN A 8 -32.43 -10.30 -14.05
N GLN A 9 -31.46 -9.68 -14.72
CA GLN A 9 -30.19 -10.29 -15.02
C GLN A 9 -29.50 -10.51 -13.68
N ASP A 10 -29.31 -11.78 -13.33
CA ASP A 10 -28.64 -12.17 -12.10
C ASP A 10 -27.14 -11.97 -12.29
N TYR A 11 -26.51 -11.20 -11.40
CA TYR A 11 -25.08 -10.91 -11.44
C TYR A 11 -24.39 -11.69 -10.31
N PRO A 12 -23.88 -12.90 -10.59
CA PRO A 12 -23.29 -13.74 -9.56
C PRO A 12 -22.00 -13.12 -9.02
N ILE A 13 -21.80 -13.22 -7.69
CA ILE A 13 -20.58 -12.75 -7.01
C ILE A 13 -19.32 -13.42 -7.58
N GLU A 14 -19.46 -14.64 -8.10
CA GLU A 14 -18.42 -15.41 -8.77
C GLU A 14 -17.82 -14.67 -9.97
N SER A 15 -18.60 -13.87 -10.70
CA SER A 15 -18.08 -13.05 -11.82
C SER A 15 -17.05 -12.03 -11.34
N LEU A 16 -17.27 -11.48 -10.15
CA LEU A 16 -16.43 -10.45 -9.54
C LEU A 16 -15.22 -11.08 -8.83
N LEU A 17 -15.43 -12.20 -8.13
CA LEU A 17 -14.35 -12.92 -7.44
C LEU A 17 -13.44 -13.72 -8.37
N SER A 18 -13.90 -14.06 -9.58
CA SER A 18 -13.09 -14.73 -10.61
C SER A 18 -12.23 -13.77 -11.43
N ALA A 19 -12.42 -12.46 -11.28
CA ALA A 19 -11.58 -11.46 -11.92
C ALA A 19 -10.11 -11.69 -11.51
N ARG A 20 -9.24 -11.79 -12.51
CA ARG A 20 -7.83 -12.03 -12.25
C ARG A 20 -7.19 -10.76 -11.71
N LEU A 21 -6.25 -10.94 -10.79
CA LEU A 21 -5.44 -9.86 -10.24
C LEU A 21 -4.04 -9.93 -10.86
N PHE A 22 -3.46 -8.80 -11.19
CA PHE A 22 -2.09 -8.72 -11.68
C PHE A 22 -1.29 -7.77 -10.80
N LEU A 23 -0.50 -8.32 -9.89
CA LEU A 23 0.08 -7.62 -8.74
C LEU A 23 1.61 -7.66 -8.78
N SER A 24 2.23 -6.70 -8.09
CA SER A 24 3.67 -6.67 -7.82
C SER A 24 4.59 -6.87 -9.04
N PRO A 25 4.43 -6.14 -10.15
CA PRO A 25 5.19 -6.42 -11.36
C PRO A 25 6.68 -6.04 -11.25
N GLN A 26 7.54 -6.87 -11.82
CA GLN A 26 8.95 -6.58 -12.05
C GLN A 26 9.33 -6.91 -13.49
N LYS A 27 9.75 -5.89 -14.24
CA LYS A 27 10.28 -6.06 -15.59
C LYS A 27 11.76 -6.48 -15.52
N VAL A 28 12.14 -7.44 -16.36
CA VAL A 28 13.52 -7.89 -16.57
C VAL A 28 13.69 -8.18 -18.07
N ASP A 29 14.50 -7.38 -18.76
CA ASP A 29 14.69 -7.45 -20.21
C ASP A 29 13.34 -7.41 -20.96
N ASP A 30 13.06 -8.37 -21.83
CA ASP A 30 11.80 -8.44 -22.57
C ASP A 30 10.69 -9.18 -21.78
N ARG A 31 10.94 -9.59 -20.53
CA ARG A 31 10.00 -10.32 -19.66
C ARG A 31 9.43 -9.45 -18.54
N ILE A 32 8.25 -9.81 -18.05
CA ILE A 32 7.64 -9.25 -16.85
C ILE A 32 7.18 -10.36 -15.91
N TYR A 33 7.64 -10.27 -14.67
CA TYR A 33 7.29 -11.16 -13.56
C TYR A 33 6.22 -10.48 -12.71
N PHE A 34 5.23 -11.23 -12.23
CA PHE A 34 4.13 -10.68 -11.45
C PHE A 34 3.42 -11.76 -10.65
N ILE A 35 2.72 -11.35 -9.59
CA ILE A 35 1.83 -12.22 -8.84
C ILE A 35 0.43 -12.16 -9.46
N SER A 36 -0.22 -13.30 -9.59
CA SER A 36 -1.60 -13.36 -10.05
C SER A 36 -2.35 -14.53 -9.44
N ASN A 37 -3.68 -14.41 -9.37
CA ASN A 37 -4.59 -15.45 -8.93
C ASN A 37 -5.16 -16.30 -10.09
N MET A 38 -4.54 -16.30 -11.30
CA MET A 38 -5.08 -16.99 -12.48
C MET A 38 -5.37 -18.48 -12.27
N SER A 39 -4.68 -19.13 -11.32
CA SER A 39 -4.85 -20.53 -10.95
C SER A 39 -5.89 -20.74 -9.82
N GLY A 40 -6.64 -19.70 -9.45
CA GLY A 40 -7.56 -19.69 -8.31
C GLY A 40 -6.90 -19.29 -6.97
N LYS A 41 -5.59 -19.05 -6.98
CA LYS A 41 -4.82 -18.56 -5.82
C LYS A 41 -3.61 -17.77 -6.28
N ASN A 42 -3.11 -16.88 -5.43
CA ASN A 42 -1.92 -16.11 -5.73
C ASN A 42 -0.73 -17.03 -5.99
N SER A 43 -0.10 -16.87 -7.15
CA SER A 43 1.13 -17.55 -7.56
C SER A 43 1.98 -16.60 -8.40
N LEU A 44 3.22 -16.99 -8.65
CA LEU A 44 4.17 -16.19 -9.42
C LEU A 44 4.15 -16.61 -10.89
N TYR A 45 4.07 -15.63 -11.78
CA TYR A 45 4.04 -15.82 -13.22
C TYR A 45 5.07 -14.95 -13.94
N VAL A 46 5.42 -15.36 -15.15
CA VAL A 46 6.20 -14.56 -16.10
C VAL A 46 5.55 -14.57 -17.48
N MET A 47 5.65 -13.46 -18.20
CA MET A 47 5.25 -13.38 -19.61
C MET A 47 6.14 -12.42 -20.39
N ASP A 48 6.06 -12.45 -21.72
CA ASP A 48 6.73 -11.48 -22.58
C ASP A 48 6.02 -10.12 -22.53
N THR A 49 6.78 -9.04 -22.42
CA THR A 49 6.28 -7.65 -22.45
C THR A 49 5.66 -7.25 -23.80
N LYS A 50 5.86 -8.06 -24.84
CA LYS A 50 5.23 -7.92 -26.16
C LYS A 50 3.92 -8.71 -26.27
N GLY A 51 3.62 -9.58 -25.30
CA GLY A 51 2.45 -10.44 -25.26
C GLY A 51 2.83 -11.91 -25.39
N SER A 52 2.44 -12.71 -24.40
CA SER A 52 2.50 -14.18 -24.40
C SER A 52 1.50 -14.73 -23.40
N VAL A 53 1.30 -16.04 -23.38
CA VAL A 53 0.58 -16.69 -22.27
C VAL A 53 1.45 -16.61 -21.01
N PRO A 54 0.90 -16.19 -19.85
CA PRO A 54 1.62 -16.26 -18.58
C PRO A 54 2.02 -17.68 -18.20
N LEU A 55 3.30 -17.86 -17.85
CA LEU A 55 3.87 -19.13 -17.43
C LEU A 55 3.98 -19.16 -15.90
N PRO A 56 3.44 -20.18 -15.21
CA PRO A 56 3.59 -20.32 -13.77
C PRO A 56 5.04 -20.68 -13.41
N LEU A 57 5.56 -20.07 -12.35
CA LEU A 57 6.94 -20.28 -11.87
C LEU A 57 7.03 -21.14 -10.60
N LEU A 58 5.88 -21.43 -9.97
CA LEU A 58 5.78 -22.18 -8.72
C LEU A 58 4.94 -23.45 -8.88
N PRO A 59 5.18 -24.49 -8.05
CA PRO A 59 4.35 -25.67 -8.02
C PRO A 59 2.88 -25.32 -7.71
N PRO A 60 1.89 -25.97 -8.37
CA PRO A 60 0.48 -25.63 -8.21
C PRO A 60 -0.12 -25.77 -6.81
N HIS A 61 0.56 -26.43 -5.87
CA HIS A 61 0.08 -26.56 -4.49
C HIS A 61 0.48 -25.36 -3.62
N ILE A 62 1.49 -24.58 -4.01
CA ILE A 62 1.92 -23.38 -3.28
C ILE A 62 0.95 -22.23 -3.53
N ALA A 63 0.57 -21.53 -2.45
CA ALA A 63 -0.12 -20.25 -2.50
C ALA A 63 0.84 -19.18 -1.98
N LEU A 64 0.89 -18.02 -2.63
CA LEU A 64 1.59 -16.85 -2.11
C LEU A 64 0.65 -16.00 -1.26
N PRO A 65 1.16 -15.31 -0.22
CA PRO A 65 0.36 -14.39 0.56
C PRO A 65 -0.14 -13.22 -0.29
N ASN A 66 -1.17 -12.51 0.17
CA ASN A 66 -1.58 -11.25 -0.47
C ASN A 66 -0.43 -10.22 -0.33
N PRO A 67 0.12 -9.69 -1.44
CA PRO A 67 1.19 -8.69 -1.40
C PRO A 67 0.95 -7.49 -0.48
N GLU A 68 -0.30 -7.05 -0.32
CA GLU A 68 -0.66 -5.93 0.56
C GLU A 68 -0.41 -6.22 2.06
N LEU A 69 -0.39 -7.50 2.45
CA LEU A 69 -0.25 -7.94 3.84
C LEU A 69 1.19 -8.30 4.23
N VAL A 70 2.08 -8.46 3.24
CA VAL A 70 3.46 -8.93 3.49
C VAL A 70 4.29 -7.87 4.20
N GLY A 71 4.07 -6.58 3.95
CA GLY A 71 4.85 -5.48 4.54
C GLY A 71 6.28 -5.34 4.02
N GLY A 72 6.63 -6.10 2.97
CA GLY A 72 7.90 -6.08 2.27
C GLY A 72 7.72 -6.59 0.84
N ASP A 73 8.82 -6.93 0.17
CA ASP A 73 8.79 -7.47 -1.17
C ASP A 73 8.23 -8.90 -1.18
N PRO A 74 7.11 -9.16 -1.88
CA PRO A 74 6.56 -10.51 -1.97
C PRO A 74 7.44 -11.40 -2.87
N PHE A 75 8.19 -10.80 -3.79
CA PHE A 75 9.29 -11.43 -4.53
C PHE A 75 10.26 -10.39 -5.07
N ALA A 76 11.45 -10.85 -5.49
CA ALA A 76 12.39 -10.10 -6.30
C ALA A 76 13.17 -11.03 -7.25
N VAL A 77 13.25 -10.65 -8.52
CA VAL A 77 14.02 -11.36 -9.56
C VAL A 77 15.44 -10.82 -9.60
N PHE A 78 16.43 -11.69 -9.47
CA PHE A 78 17.86 -11.38 -9.56
C PHE A 78 18.44 -11.97 -10.85
N PRO A 79 18.37 -11.24 -12.00
CA PRO A 79 18.72 -11.79 -13.31
C PRO A 79 20.18 -12.25 -13.40
N GLN A 80 21.10 -11.51 -12.79
CA GLN A 80 22.53 -11.85 -12.78
C GLN A 80 22.83 -13.16 -12.03
N LEU A 81 21.94 -13.54 -11.11
CA LEU A 81 22.06 -14.76 -10.31
C LEU A 81 21.20 -15.91 -10.85
N GLY A 82 20.39 -15.67 -11.88
CA GLY A 82 19.49 -16.68 -12.43
C GLY A 82 18.48 -17.21 -11.42
N LYS A 83 18.07 -16.41 -10.42
CA LYS A 83 17.12 -16.82 -9.37
C LYS A 83 16.13 -15.74 -8.97
N ILE A 84 15.11 -16.15 -8.22
CA ILE A 84 14.04 -15.31 -7.67
C ILE A 84 13.95 -15.61 -6.18
N LEU A 85 13.95 -14.57 -5.36
CA LEU A 85 13.54 -14.68 -3.97
C LEU A 85 12.03 -14.47 -3.87
N VAL A 86 11.35 -15.31 -3.10
CA VAL A 86 9.90 -15.33 -2.95
C VAL A 86 9.56 -15.42 -1.47
N THR A 87 8.62 -14.60 -1.03
CA THR A 87 8.07 -14.64 0.32
C THR A 87 6.87 -15.58 0.33
N VAL A 88 6.91 -16.59 1.20
CA VAL A 88 5.82 -17.57 1.37
C VAL A 88 5.36 -17.60 2.83
N ASP A 89 4.11 -17.95 3.07
CA ASP A 89 3.61 -18.33 4.38
C ASP A 89 3.07 -19.76 4.35
N ASN A 90 2.57 -20.25 5.48
CA ASN A 90 1.94 -21.56 5.56
C ASN A 90 0.47 -21.42 5.98
N ASP A 91 -0.40 -21.45 4.98
CA ASP A 91 -1.87 -21.46 5.16
C ASP A 91 -2.40 -20.20 5.88
N GLY A 92 -1.81 -19.04 5.57
CA GLY A 92 -2.28 -17.76 6.12
C GLY A 92 -1.92 -17.53 7.58
N ASP A 93 -0.95 -18.25 8.13
CA ASP A 93 -0.44 -18.06 9.49
C ASP A 93 0.36 -16.76 9.68
N GLU A 94 0.56 -16.01 8.58
CA GLU A 94 1.35 -14.78 8.49
C GLU A 94 2.81 -14.92 8.94
N ASN A 95 3.35 -16.15 8.96
CA ASN A 95 4.76 -16.40 9.24
C ASN A 95 5.54 -16.45 7.94
N TYR A 96 5.87 -15.25 7.44
CA TYR A 96 6.56 -15.07 6.18
C TYR A 96 7.99 -15.62 6.20
N LEU A 97 8.34 -16.45 5.21
CA LEU A 97 9.64 -17.07 5.03
C LEU A 97 10.24 -16.71 3.67
N PRO A 98 11.53 -16.33 3.62
CA PRO A 98 12.24 -16.12 2.37
C PRO A 98 12.63 -17.47 1.76
N MET A 99 12.16 -17.72 0.55
CA MET A 99 12.48 -18.89 -0.25
C MET A 99 13.10 -18.45 -1.58
N GLU A 100 13.75 -19.36 -2.29
CA GLU A 100 14.28 -19.10 -3.62
C GLU A 100 13.85 -20.16 -4.63
N ILE A 101 13.82 -19.75 -5.90
CA ILE A 101 13.60 -20.62 -7.08
C ILE A 101 14.53 -20.18 -8.22
N PRO A 102 14.82 -21.06 -9.20
CA PRO A 102 15.44 -20.64 -10.45
C PRO A 102 14.61 -19.57 -11.18
N ILE A 103 15.25 -18.73 -12.00
CA ILE A 103 14.60 -17.63 -12.72
C ILE A 103 13.51 -18.06 -13.71
N ASP A 104 13.59 -19.29 -14.19
CA ASP A 104 12.61 -19.90 -15.09
C ASP A 104 11.60 -20.79 -14.35
N GLY A 105 11.59 -20.74 -13.01
CA GLY A 105 10.68 -21.48 -12.16
C GLY A 105 11.26 -22.79 -11.63
N GLY A 106 10.65 -23.34 -10.57
CA GLY A 106 11.10 -24.60 -9.99
C GLY A 106 10.56 -24.89 -8.61
N VAL A 107 11.22 -25.82 -7.92
CA VAL A 107 10.90 -26.18 -6.53
C VAL A 107 11.49 -25.13 -5.59
N LEU A 108 10.70 -24.71 -4.61
CA LEU A 108 11.14 -23.77 -3.57
C LEU A 108 12.24 -24.40 -2.71
N THR A 109 13.32 -23.65 -2.52
CA THR A 109 14.37 -23.96 -1.53
C THR A 109 14.43 -22.86 -0.49
N HIS A 110 14.80 -23.23 0.74
CA HIS A 110 14.94 -22.24 1.81
C HIS A 110 16.16 -21.36 1.56
N CYS A 111 16.01 -20.05 1.77
CA CYS A 111 17.16 -19.16 1.86
C CYS A 111 17.89 -19.33 3.20
N PHE A 112 19.13 -18.83 3.25
CA PHE A 112 19.88 -18.55 4.49
C PHE A 112 19.97 -19.74 5.47
N ASP A 113 20.23 -20.94 4.94
CA ASP A 113 20.40 -22.18 5.72
C ASP A 113 19.29 -22.44 6.75
N LYS A 114 18.05 -22.06 6.41
CA LYS A 114 16.86 -22.26 7.26
C LYS A 114 16.92 -21.53 8.61
N LYS A 115 17.78 -20.51 8.76
CA LYS A 115 17.95 -19.76 10.02
C LYS A 115 16.65 -19.18 10.58
N PHE A 116 15.72 -18.79 9.71
CA PHE A 116 14.54 -18.02 10.08
C PHE A 116 13.23 -18.83 10.15
N LEU A 117 13.29 -20.17 10.19
CA LEU A 117 12.10 -21.03 10.18
C LEU A 117 11.09 -20.78 11.30
N LYS A 118 11.52 -20.19 12.42
CA LYS A 118 10.67 -19.88 13.57
C LYS A 118 10.34 -18.40 13.70
N ASN A 119 10.62 -17.62 12.66
CA ASN A 119 10.46 -16.17 12.66
C ASN A 119 9.55 -15.76 11.51
N ARG A 120 8.91 -14.60 11.66
CA ARG A 120 8.31 -13.89 10.54
C ARG A 120 9.35 -12.97 9.94
N THR A 121 9.61 -13.09 8.64
CA THR A 121 10.68 -12.36 7.96
C THR A 121 10.11 -11.44 6.88
N TYR A 122 10.46 -10.17 6.97
CA TYR A 122 10.17 -9.14 5.98
C TYR A 122 11.42 -8.88 5.16
N MET A 123 11.26 -8.70 3.84
CA MET A 123 12.38 -8.53 2.92
C MET A 123 12.26 -7.24 2.13
N GLY A 124 13.32 -6.45 2.06
CA GLY A 124 13.48 -5.33 1.14
C GLY A 124 14.66 -5.56 0.22
N CYS A 125 14.41 -5.95 -1.02
CA CYS A 125 15.42 -6.38 -1.97
C CYS A 125 16.06 -5.20 -2.72
N ASP A 126 17.37 -5.31 -2.94
CA ASP A 126 18.14 -4.45 -3.84
C ASP A 126 18.74 -5.32 -4.95
N VAL A 127 18.00 -5.41 -6.05
CA VAL A 127 18.33 -6.28 -7.19
C VAL A 127 19.65 -5.86 -7.85
N GLU A 128 19.98 -4.58 -7.85
CA GLU A 128 21.21 -4.09 -8.48
C GLU A 128 22.45 -4.44 -7.68
N LYS A 129 22.32 -4.47 -6.35
CA LYS A 129 23.42 -4.81 -5.43
C LYS A 129 23.44 -6.28 -5.06
N ASN A 130 22.49 -7.08 -5.54
CA ASN A 130 22.29 -8.47 -5.12
C ASN A 130 22.22 -8.61 -3.59
N THR A 131 21.49 -7.71 -2.92
CA THR A 131 21.33 -7.73 -1.47
C THR A 131 19.86 -7.67 -1.05
N ALA A 132 19.58 -8.02 0.20
CA ALA A 132 18.29 -7.77 0.81
C ALA A 132 18.44 -7.32 2.26
N LEU A 133 17.63 -6.35 2.68
CA LEU A 133 17.47 -6.02 4.09
C LEU A 133 16.35 -6.90 4.66
N LEU A 134 16.64 -7.56 5.77
CA LEU A 134 15.71 -8.47 6.43
C LEU A 134 15.32 -7.92 7.79
N GLY A 135 14.02 -7.75 8.02
CA GLY A 135 13.45 -7.59 9.35
C GLY A 135 12.97 -8.97 9.82
N VAL A 136 13.51 -9.46 10.93
CA VAL A 136 13.26 -10.82 11.43
C VAL A 136 12.59 -10.71 12.79
N ASP A 137 11.30 -10.96 12.80
CA ASP A 137 10.44 -10.83 13.98
C ASP A 137 10.27 -12.21 14.65
N SER A 138 10.78 -12.33 15.87
CA SER A 138 10.79 -13.59 16.61
C SER A 138 9.38 -14.03 16.98
N ARG A 139 9.12 -15.34 16.95
CA ARG A 139 7.90 -15.95 17.50
C ARG A 139 8.09 -16.51 18.90
N GLU A 140 9.32 -16.51 19.41
CA GLU A 140 9.67 -17.04 20.73
C GLU A 140 9.88 -15.94 21.78
N GLU A 141 10.30 -14.75 21.35
CA GLU A 141 10.52 -13.59 22.23
C GLU A 141 10.05 -12.29 21.57
N GLN A 142 9.82 -11.25 22.37
CA GLN A 142 9.51 -9.92 21.86
C GLN A 142 10.80 -9.25 21.36
N MET A 143 11.26 -9.62 20.18
CA MET A 143 12.47 -9.10 19.57
C MET A 143 12.38 -9.10 18.05
N VAL A 144 12.80 -7.98 17.45
CA VAL A 144 12.99 -7.87 16.00
C VAL A 144 14.47 -7.64 15.72
N GLU A 145 15.06 -8.52 14.92
CA GLU A 145 16.43 -8.43 14.45
C GLU A 145 16.47 -7.88 13.02
N THR A 146 17.54 -7.15 12.69
CA THR A 146 17.74 -6.58 11.35
C THR A 146 19.04 -7.10 10.76
N TYR A 147 18.97 -7.61 9.53
CA TYR A 147 20.11 -8.16 8.80
C TYR A 147 20.26 -7.52 7.44
N LEU A 148 21.50 -7.41 6.97
CA LEU A 148 21.83 -7.30 5.55
C LEU A 148 22.20 -8.68 5.03
N ALA A 149 21.52 -9.13 3.99
CA ALA A 149 21.79 -10.40 3.31
C ALA A 149 22.50 -10.15 1.98
N ASP A 150 23.61 -10.86 1.75
CA ASP A 150 24.24 -11.00 0.43
C ASP A 150 23.56 -12.17 -0.30
N ILE A 151 22.87 -11.88 -1.40
CA ILE A 151 22.08 -12.88 -2.14
C ILE A 151 22.97 -13.74 -3.04
N ASN A 152 24.20 -13.33 -3.32
CA ASN A 152 25.15 -14.12 -4.13
C ASN A 152 25.53 -15.42 -3.42
N ASN A 153 25.74 -15.37 -2.09
CA ASN A 153 26.28 -16.48 -1.30
C ASN A 153 25.41 -16.82 -0.06
N GLY A 154 24.36 -16.05 0.24
CA GLY A 154 23.49 -16.27 1.39
C GLY A 154 24.06 -15.77 2.72
N GLN A 155 25.18 -15.03 2.71
CA GLN A 155 25.80 -14.50 3.92
C GLN A 155 24.89 -13.46 4.58
N LEU A 156 24.78 -13.53 5.90
CA LEU A 156 24.02 -12.60 6.72
C LEU A 156 24.95 -11.76 7.59
N THR A 157 24.82 -10.44 7.48
CA THR A 157 25.44 -9.46 8.36
C THR A 157 24.38 -8.94 9.32
N PHE A 158 24.57 -9.17 10.61
CA PHE A 158 23.72 -8.58 11.64
C PHE A 158 23.95 -7.07 11.70
N ILE A 159 22.86 -6.29 11.71
CA ILE A 159 22.90 -4.84 11.87
C ILE A 159 22.61 -4.51 13.33
N ASP A 160 21.38 -4.78 13.79
CA ASP A 160 20.94 -4.41 15.13
C ASP A 160 19.62 -5.11 15.49
N LYS A 161 19.16 -4.99 16.75
CA LYS A 161 17.88 -5.53 17.22
C LYS A 161 17.15 -4.61 18.21
N SER A 162 15.85 -4.79 18.32
CA SER A 162 15.01 -4.07 19.28
C SER A 162 13.69 -4.80 19.54
N PRO A 163 13.16 -4.78 20.78
CA PRO A 163 11.79 -5.22 21.05
C PRO A 163 10.72 -4.32 20.42
N PHE A 164 11.09 -3.15 19.91
CA PHE A 164 10.20 -2.16 19.31
C PHE A 164 10.46 -1.95 17.80
N GLY A 165 11.22 -2.85 17.19
CA GLY A 165 11.65 -2.73 15.81
C GLY A 165 12.92 -1.89 15.65
N ARG A 166 13.70 -2.20 14.62
CA ARG A 166 14.94 -1.51 14.26
C ARG A 166 15.09 -1.45 12.75
N GLY A 167 14.00 -1.08 12.08
CA GLY A 167 13.91 -1.10 10.63
C GLY A 167 14.90 -0.11 10.00
N VAL A 168 15.48 -0.46 8.86
CA VAL A 168 16.31 0.47 8.09
C VAL A 168 15.41 1.47 7.38
N ALA A 169 15.44 2.72 7.82
CA ALA A 169 14.74 3.83 7.18
C ALA A 169 15.54 4.41 6.00
N VAL A 170 16.87 4.44 6.13
CA VAL A 170 17.80 4.98 5.14
C VAL A 170 19.03 4.09 5.05
N LYS A 171 19.50 3.79 3.84
CA LYS A 171 20.74 3.04 3.57
C LYS A 171 21.62 3.81 2.60
N ASN A 172 22.94 3.75 2.78
CA ASN A 172 23.87 4.36 1.83
C ASN A 172 24.25 3.40 0.70
N ASP A 173 25.02 3.90 -0.27
CA ASP A 173 25.31 3.12 -1.46
C ASP A 173 26.23 1.93 -1.18
N GLU A 174 27.20 2.11 -0.28
CA GLU A 174 28.16 1.08 0.14
C GLU A 174 27.58 0.07 1.13
N LEU A 175 26.33 0.23 1.56
CA LEU A 175 25.63 -0.64 2.52
C LEU A 175 26.40 -0.86 3.83
N ASN A 176 27.10 0.18 4.30
CA ASN A 176 27.89 0.16 5.54
C ASN A 176 27.45 1.25 6.54
N LYS A 177 26.46 2.06 6.17
CA LYS A 177 25.88 3.11 6.98
C LYS A 177 24.36 3.11 6.82
N PHE A 178 23.65 3.10 7.94
CA PHE A 178 22.19 3.05 7.97
C PHE A 178 21.61 4.05 8.96
N ILE A 179 20.46 4.60 8.64
CA ILE A 179 19.59 5.23 9.64
C ILE A 179 18.52 4.20 10.01
N LEU A 180 18.57 3.75 11.25
CA LEU A 180 17.62 2.82 11.82
C LEU A 180 16.50 3.59 12.50
N LEU A 181 15.28 3.06 12.40
CA LEU A 181 14.07 3.63 12.95
C LEU A 181 13.44 2.63 13.91
N GLU A 182 13.06 3.15 15.07
CA GLU A 182 12.24 2.46 16.07
C GLU A 182 10.95 3.26 16.27
N GLY A 183 9.81 2.57 16.41
CA GLY A 183 8.49 3.18 16.49
C GLY A 183 7.66 2.61 17.63
N TYR A 184 6.92 3.48 18.34
CA TYR A 184 6.15 3.09 19.54
C TYR A 184 4.65 3.29 19.39
N SER A 185 4.24 4.24 18.55
CA SER A 185 2.84 4.50 18.18
C SER A 185 2.82 5.34 16.90
N ASN A 186 1.65 5.59 16.32
CA ASN A 186 1.55 6.44 15.13
C ASN A 186 2.18 7.83 15.41
N GLY A 187 3.20 8.18 14.62
CA GLY A 187 4.00 9.40 14.76
C GLY A 187 5.19 9.29 15.72
N ASP A 188 5.16 8.41 16.71
CA ASP A 188 6.18 8.31 17.73
C ASP A 188 7.35 7.43 17.27
N THR A 189 8.39 8.09 16.75
CA THR A 189 9.55 7.45 16.13
C THR A 189 10.84 8.07 16.63
N VAL A 190 11.89 7.25 16.72
CA VAL A 190 13.25 7.63 17.11
C VAL A 190 14.25 7.09 16.09
N LEU A 191 15.36 7.79 15.92
CA LEU A 191 16.36 7.47 14.89
C LEU A 191 17.73 7.16 15.50
N PHE A 192 18.38 6.14 14.93
CA PHE A 192 19.74 5.75 15.27
C PHE A 192 20.61 5.74 14.01
N LEU A 193 21.84 6.22 14.10
CA LEU A 193 22.85 6.02 13.08
C LEU A 193 23.59 4.72 13.37
N HIS A 194 23.58 3.79 12.42
CA HIS A 194 24.39 2.58 12.47
C HIS A 194 25.58 2.70 11.51
N LYS A 195 26.80 2.54 12.04
CA LYS A 195 28.05 2.53 11.28
C LYS A 195 29.09 1.72 12.06
N GLU A 196 29.95 0.97 11.36
CA GLU A 196 31.05 0.22 11.98
C GLU A 196 30.58 -0.75 13.09
N GLY A 197 29.38 -1.32 12.93
CA GLY A 197 28.78 -2.27 13.88
C GLY A 197 28.18 -1.65 15.14
N VAL A 198 28.08 -0.31 15.21
CA VAL A 198 27.54 0.41 16.37
C VAL A 198 26.36 1.27 15.97
N SER A 199 25.26 1.14 16.71
CA SER A 199 24.07 2.00 16.60
C SER A 199 24.11 3.10 17.67
N THR A 200 24.05 4.37 17.26
CA THR A 200 24.04 5.53 18.14
C THR A 200 22.76 6.33 17.96
N LEU A 201 22.09 6.71 19.06
CA LEU A 201 20.90 7.55 19.02
C LEU A 201 21.22 8.92 18.44
N ILE A 202 20.48 9.35 17.41
CA ILE A 202 20.66 10.65 16.76
C ILE A 202 19.43 11.56 16.89
N TYR A 203 18.23 10.98 17.07
CA TYR A 203 17.00 11.76 17.26
C TYR A 203 16.01 11.08 18.21
N GLY A 204 15.38 11.89 19.06
CA GLY A 204 14.28 11.49 19.95
C GLY A 204 14.74 10.93 21.29
N THR A 205 13.82 10.30 22.02
CA THR A 205 14.07 9.66 23.32
C THR A 205 13.48 8.25 23.28
N PRO A 206 14.30 7.19 23.38
CA PRO A 206 13.81 5.82 23.38
C PRO A 206 12.83 5.53 24.51
N LEU A 207 11.85 4.64 24.28
CA LEU A 207 10.79 4.34 25.24
C LEU A 207 11.30 3.94 26.64
N PRO A 208 12.35 3.10 26.79
CA PRO A 208 12.89 2.75 28.12
C PRO A 208 13.50 3.92 28.90
N GLU A 209 13.87 5.01 28.23
CA GLU A 209 14.47 6.19 28.85
C GLU A 209 13.44 7.26 29.24
N ARG A 210 12.17 7.05 28.87
CA ARG A 210 11.10 8.01 29.12
C ARG A 210 10.63 7.93 30.56
N LYS A 211 10.45 9.10 31.17
CA LYS A 211 9.84 9.24 32.49
C LYS A 211 8.33 9.31 32.37
N GLU A 212 7.64 9.01 33.46
CA GLU A 212 6.19 9.22 33.56
C GLU A 212 5.83 10.67 33.18
N GLY A 213 4.77 10.83 32.38
CA GLY A 213 4.35 12.14 31.85
C GLY A 213 5.15 12.65 30.64
N TYR A 214 6.10 11.88 30.10
CA TYR A 214 6.79 12.25 28.86
C TYR A 214 5.83 12.27 27.66
N THR A 215 5.77 13.40 26.97
CA THR A 215 5.02 13.56 25.72
C THR A 215 6.00 13.52 24.54
N PRO A 216 5.95 12.50 23.66
CA PRO A 216 6.83 12.43 22.51
C PRO A 216 6.51 13.54 21.49
N PRO A 217 7.50 14.04 20.73
CA PRO A 217 7.29 15.09 19.71
C PRO A 217 6.55 14.61 18.45
N LEU A 218 6.24 13.31 18.34
CA LEU A 218 5.54 12.66 17.23
C LEU A 218 6.04 13.06 15.82
N PRO A 219 7.35 12.92 15.53
CA PRO A 219 7.94 13.40 14.27
C PRO A 219 7.48 12.62 13.03
N GLY A 220 6.85 11.45 13.21
CA GLY A 220 6.31 10.65 12.11
C GLY A 220 7.35 10.28 11.06
N PHE A 221 8.58 9.98 11.48
CA PHE A 221 9.63 9.58 10.56
C PHE A 221 9.26 8.27 9.84
N GLY A 222 9.64 8.17 8.57
CA GLY A 222 9.45 6.98 7.75
C GLY A 222 10.68 6.68 6.90
N GLY A 223 10.46 6.18 5.69
CA GLY A 223 11.55 5.94 4.73
C GLY A 223 12.24 7.22 4.27
N GLY A 224 13.53 7.11 3.94
CA GLY A 224 14.36 8.22 3.48
C GLY A 224 15.54 7.77 2.62
N GLU A 225 16.36 8.73 2.20
CA GLU A 225 17.49 8.53 1.29
C GLU A 225 18.68 9.41 1.73
N PHE A 226 19.91 8.88 1.70
CA PHE A 226 21.10 9.69 1.94
C PHE A 226 21.32 10.69 0.80
N VAL A 227 21.92 11.83 1.15
CA VAL A 227 22.30 12.92 0.23
C VAL A 227 23.67 13.49 0.65
N GLU A 228 24.25 14.35 -0.19
CA GLU A 228 25.48 15.11 0.13
C GLU A 228 26.68 14.21 0.54
N GLY A 229 26.89 13.10 -0.16
CA GLY A 229 27.97 12.16 0.14
C GLY A 229 27.80 11.47 1.50
N ASP A 230 26.56 11.12 1.84
CA ASP A 230 26.16 10.44 3.08
C ASP A 230 26.47 11.22 4.37
N THR A 231 26.55 12.55 4.29
CA THR A 231 26.69 13.45 5.46
C THR A 231 25.34 13.98 5.94
N ALA A 232 24.29 13.80 5.13
CA ALA A 232 22.92 14.14 5.45
C ALA A 232 21.95 13.17 4.79
N PHE A 233 20.69 13.20 5.21
CA PHE A 233 19.64 12.41 4.60
C PHE A 233 18.33 13.18 4.56
N ILE A 234 17.50 12.82 3.59
CA ILE A 234 16.11 13.25 3.53
C ILE A 234 15.20 12.13 4.02
N ILE A 235 14.10 12.45 4.69
CA ILE A 235 13.22 11.46 5.33
C ILE A 235 11.77 11.93 5.33
N LYS A 236 10.81 11.02 5.16
CA LYS A 236 9.38 11.33 5.37
C LYS A 236 9.18 11.77 6.83
N THR A 237 8.39 12.81 7.09
CA THR A 237 8.13 13.31 8.45
C THR A 237 6.79 14.03 8.54
N ALA A 238 6.17 14.07 9.73
CA ALA A 238 4.99 14.89 10.03
C ALA A 238 5.33 16.22 10.73
N LEU A 239 6.62 16.57 10.88
CA LEU A 239 7.06 17.74 11.65
C LEU A 239 6.62 19.08 11.06
N PHE A 240 6.43 19.15 9.73
CA PHE A 240 6.09 20.40 9.04
C PHE A 240 4.66 20.44 8.54
N GLU A 241 4.09 19.27 8.23
CA GLU A 241 2.73 19.11 7.73
C GLU A 241 2.12 17.86 8.36
N ASP A 242 0.88 17.96 8.86
CA ASP A 242 0.17 16.81 9.46
C ASP A 242 -0.04 15.67 8.45
N THR A 243 -0.20 16.04 7.17
CA THR A 243 -0.34 15.15 6.01
C THR A 243 1.01 14.63 5.50
N TYR A 244 2.05 14.72 6.32
CA TYR A 244 3.42 14.38 6.04
C TYR A 244 4.08 15.22 4.94
N SER A 245 5.39 15.36 5.04
CA SER A 245 6.26 16.02 4.08
C SER A 245 7.65 15.38 4.13
N ILE A 246 8.66 16.05 3.56
CA ILE A 246 10.05 15.59 3.58
C ILE A 246 10.86 16.52 4.48
N GLY A 247 11.61 15.92 5.39
CA GLY A 247 12.61 16.60 6.21
C GLY A 247 14.02 16.29 5.74
N TYR A 248 14.94 17.22 5.95
CA TYR A 248 16.38 17.11 5.74
C TYR A 248 17.06 17.11 7.11
N ILE A 249 17.98 16.17 7.32
CA ILE A 249 18.73 16.02 8.57
C ILE A 249 20.21 15.89 8.23
N SER A 250 21.03 16.79 8.77
CA SER A 250 22.50 16.67 8.73
C SER A 250 22.98 15.80 9.89
N LEU A 251 23.95 14.92 9.64
CA LEU A 251 24.55 14.08 10.69
C LEU A 251 25.35 14.90 11.72
N ASP A 252 25.81 16.10 11.37
CA ASP A 252 26.49 17.00 12.32
C ASP A 252 25.51 17.63 13.32
N ARG A 253 24.24 17.79 12.92
CA ARG A 253 23.19 18.41 13.73
C ARG A 253 21.87 17.65 13.59
N PRO A 254 21.81 16.38 14.04
CA PRO A 254 20.68 15.51 13.71
C PRO A 254 19.36 15.92 14.37
N LYS A 255 19.41 16.78 15.40
CA LYS A 255 18.23 17.33 16.07
C LYS A 255 17.61 18.52 15.32
N GLU A 256 18.34 19.12 14.37
CA GLU A 256 17.87 20.22 13.54
C GLU A 256 17.30 19.66 12.22
N VAL A 257 15.98 19.51 12.16
CA VAL A 257 15.29 19.04 10.94
C VAL A 257 14.86 20.25 10.13
N LEU A 258 15.24 20.29 8.85
CA LEU A 258 14.86 21.34 7.92
C LEU A 258 13.81 20.83 6.92
N PRO A 259 12.85 21.65 6.47
CA PRO A 259 11.88 21.20 5.48
C PRO A 259 12.52 21.08 4.09
N VAL A 260 12.09 20.07 3.33
CA VAL A 260 12.36 19.93 1.90
C VAL A 260 11.09 20.30 1.15
N ILE A 261 11.14 21.36 0.34
CA ILE A 261 9.97 21.92 -0.33
C ILE A 261 9.63 21.12 -1.58
N ILE A 262 8.37 20.70 -1.71
CA ILE A 262 7.86 20.04 -2.92
C ILE A 262 7.19 21.09 -3.81
N GLU A 263 7.66 21.23 -5.06
CA GLU A 263 7.17 22.21 -6.03
C GLU A 263 6.56 21.51 -7.26
N GLY A 264 5.43 22.00 -7.75
CA GLY A 264 4.83 21.57 -9.02
C GLY A 264 3.87 20.38 -8.93
N LEU A 265 3.26 20.13 -7.77
CA LEU A 265 2.16 19.16 -7.63
C LEU A 265 0.94 19.62 -8.44
N GLU A 266 0.25 18.67 -9.06
CA GLU A 266 -0.91 18.93 -9.93
C GLU A 266 -2.23 18.47 -9.31
N HIS A 267 -2.18 17.57 -8.34
CA HIS A 267 -3.36 17.05 -7.68
C HIS A 267 -4.05 18.11 -6.84
N THR A 268 -5.36 17.95 -6.70
CA THR A 268 -6.22 18.74 -5.82
C THR A 268 -7.08 17.76 -5.03
N GLY A 269 -7.36 18.06 -3.76
CA GLY A 269 -8.15 17.17 -2.91
C GLY A 269 -7.66 17.17 -1.48
N LYS A 270 -8.17 16.25 -0.67
CA LYS A 270 -7.68 15.98 0.69
C LYS A 270 -6.90 14.68 0.68
N GLY A 271 -5.74 14.67 1.33
CA GLY A 271 -4.83 13.55 1.18
C GLY A 271 -3.56 13.70 1.96
N GLU A 272 -2.64 12.76 1.78
CA GLU A 272 -1.34 12.77 2.43
C GLU A 272 -0.20 12.32 1.52
N PHE A 273 0.99 12.78 1.88
CA PHE A 273 2.24 12.31 1.31
C PHE A 273 2.55 10.91 1.83
N VAL A 274 2.53 9.93 0.92
CA VAL A 274 2.75 8.53 1.25
C VAL A 274 4.24 8.27 1.45
N GLY A 275 5.09 8.84 0.59
CA GLY A 275 6.54 8.73 0.67
C GLY A 275 7.25 8.94 -0.66
N PHE A 276 8.55 8.65 -0.69
CA PHE A 276 9.38 8.80 -1.87
C PHE A 276 10.40 7.66 -1.98
N SER A 277 11.04 7.53 -3.13
CA SER A 277 12.14 6.59 -3.36
C SER A 277 13.09 7.13 -4.41
N HIS A 278 14.39 6.87 -4.26
CA HIS A 278 15.38 7.22 -5.28
C HIS A 278 15.15 6.42 -6.57
N LEU A 279 15.36 7.07 -7.72
CA LEU A 279 15.33 6.41 -9.03
C LEU A 279 16.74 6.29 -9.61
N ARG A 280 17.41 7.43 -9.78
CA ARG A 280 18.73 7.55 -10.41
C ARG A 280 19.23 8.97 -10.23
N LYS A 281 20.54 9.16 -10.01
CA LYS A 281 21.15 10.50 -9.91
C LYS A 281 20.34 11.40 -8.97
N ASP A 282 19.81 12.51 -9.47
CA ASP A 282 19.00 13.49 -8.77
C ASP A 282 17.48 13.25 -8.91
N ARG A 283 17.05 12.09 -9.42
CA ARG A 283 15.64 11.77 -9.69
C ARG A 283 15.06 10.85 -8.65
N TYR A 284 13.82 11.18 -8.26
CA TYR A 284 13.04 10.50 -7.24
C TYR A 284 11.62 10.29 -7.73
N VAL A 285 10.92 9.32 -7.14
CA VAL A 285 9.46 9.27 -7.20
C VAL A 285 8.86 9.84 -5.93
N LEU A 286 7.74 10.57 -6.08
CA LEU A 286 6.92 11.03 -4.97
C LEU A 286 5.55 10.34 -5.07
N ARG A 287 5.06 9.80 -3.96
CA ARG A 287 3.77 9.11 -3.85
C ARG A 287 2.82 9.89 -2.97
N PHE A 288 1.60 10.08 -3.44
CA PHE A 288 0.52 10.70 -2.69
C PHE A 288 -0.75 9.86 -2.77
N ASN A 289 -1.55 9.93 -1.71
CA ASN A 289 -2.89 9.40 -1.65
C ASN A 289 -3.84 10.60 -1.48
N ILE A 290 -4.64 10.89 -2.51
CA ILE A 290 -5.53 12.06 -2.56
C ILE A 290 -6.95 11.56 -2.82
N ASP A 291 -7.83 11.78 -1.85
CA ASP A 291 -9.22 11.31 -1.83
C ASP A 291 -9.36 9.80 -2.09
N GLY A 292 -8.38 9.01 -1.61
CA GLY A 292 -8.27 7.57 -1.81
C GLY A 292 -7.59 7.15 -3.12
N CYS A 293 -7.29 8.09 -4.01
CA CYS A 293 -6.67 7.83 -5.31
C CYS A 293 -5.15 8.04 -5.29
N SER A 294 -4.42 7.16 -5.97
CA SER A 294 -2.96 7.23 -6.04
C SER A 294 -2.46 8.27 -7.03
N TRP A 295 -1.43 9.01 -6.62
CA TRP A 295 -0.64 9.88 -7.49
C TRP A 295 0.84 9.55 -7.39
N LEU A 296 1.50 9.44 -8.54
CA LEU A 296 2.92 9.13 -8.65
C LEU A 296 3.59 10.18 -9.54
N TYR A 297 4.57 10.90 -9.00
CA TYR A 297 5.32 11.93 -9.72
C TYR A 297 6.79 11.53 -9.86
N GLU A 298 7.41 11.77 -11.03
CA GLU A 298 8.87 11.85 -11.13
C GLU A 298 9.30 13.27 -10.76
N ALA A 299 10.18 13.41 -9.78
CA ALA A 299 10.72 14.68 -9.31
C ALA A 299 12.25 14.73 -9.43
N LYS A 300 12.79 15.94 -9.37
CA LYS A 300 14.23 16.20 -9.25
C LYS A 300 14.51 16.81 -7.88
N TYR A 301 15.48 16.25 -7.15
CA TYR A 301 16.04 16.85 -5.96
C TYR A 301 17.13 17.87 -6.32
N ASP A 302 17.13 19.01 -5.65
CA ASP A 302 18.13 20.05 -5.77
C ASP A 302 18.09 20.92 -4.51
N ASP A 303 19.12 20.83 -3.66
CA ASP A 303 19.27 21.56 -2.38
C ASP A 303 17.95 21.74 -1.61
N LYS A 304 17.47 20.67 -0.98
CA LYS A 304 16.25 20.68 -0.15
C LYS A 304 14.99 21.12 -0.91
N LYS A 305 14.97 20.95 -2.24
CA LYS A 305 13.77 21.10 -3.07
C LYS A 305 13.53 19.86 -3.91
N MET A 306 12.28 19.40 -3.93
CA MET A 306 11.78 18.36 -4.82
C MET A 306 10.90 18.99 -5.89
N LYS A 307 11.44 19.17 -7.10
CA LYS A 307 10.72 19.79 -8.22
C LYS A 307 10.10 18.70 -9.09
N VAL A 308 8.77 18.62 -9.14
CA VAL A 308 8.04 17.70 -10.02
C VAL A 308 8.43 17.96 -11.47
N LYS A 309 8.60 16.87 -12.23
CA LYS A 309 9.02 16.89 -13.63
C LYS A 309 7.97 16.28 -14.55
N ARG A 310 7.25 15.27 -14.08
CA ARG A 310 6.07 14.74 -14.75
C ARG A 310 5.21 13.91 -13.79
N THR A 311 3.98 13.71 -14.20
CA THR A 311 3.02 12.81 -13.55
C THR A 311 3.02 11.47 -14.27
N ILE A 312 3.21 10.39 -13.51
CA ILE A 312 3.22 9.00 -13.98
C ILE A 312 1.85 8.36 -13.74
N VAL A 313 1.27 8.57 -12.55
CA VAL A 313 -0.06 8.11 -12.14
C VAL A 313 -0.84 9.30 -11.59
N GLY A 314 -2.14 9.36 -11.90
CA GLY A 314 -3.07 10.43 -11.55
C GLY A 314 -3.75 11.08 -12.77
N ARG A 315 -3.46 10.62 -13.99
CA ARG A 315 -3.99 11.17 -15.26
C ARG A 315 -4.36 10.07 -16.25
N GLY A 316 -5.26 10.39 -17.17
CA GLY A 316 -5.64 9.51 -18.27
C GLY A 316 -6.14 8.16 -17.78
N GLU A 317 -5.67 7.07 -18.39
CA GLU A 317 -6.04 5.70 -18.00
C GLU A 317 -5.53 5.29 -16.61
N LEU A 318 -4.54 5.99 -16.06
CA LEU A 318 -3.99 5.76 -14.71
C LEU A 318 -4.52 6.80 -13.72
N SER A 319 -5.83 7.05 -13.72
CA SER A 319 -6.49 8.01 -12.82
C SER A 319 -7.67 7.40 -12.08
N GLN A 320 -8.12 8.06 -11.00
CA GLN A 320 -9.30 7.66 -10.23
C GLN A 320 -9.23 6.23 -9.63
N GLY A 321 -8.01 5.78 -9.34
CA GLY A 321 -7.75 4.42 -8.88
C GLY A 321 -6.52 4.32 -7.99
N VAL A 322 -6.09 3.09 -7.76
CA VAL A 322 -5.02 2.73 -6.84
C VAL A 322 -3.85 2.13 -7.59
N LEU A 323 -2.64 2.62 -7.28
CA LEU A 323 -1.39 2.01 -7.70
C LEU A 323 -1.01 0.96 -6.67
N GLU A 324 -1.25 -0.31 -6.98
CA GLU A 324 -1.00 -1.43 -6.06
C GLU A 324 0.48 -1.67 -5.85
N ALA A 325 1.26 -1.55 -6.92
CA ALA A 325 2.70 -1.70 -6.87
C ALA A 325 3.36 -1.07 -8.08
N PHE A 326 4.64 -0.69 -7.91
CA PHE A 326 5.50 -0.35 -9.03
C PHE A 326 6.93 -0.82 -8.81
N ARG A 327 7.64 -1.04 -9.93
CA ARG A 327 9.09 -1.22 -9.99
C ARG A 327 9.66 -0.34 -11.10
N TYR A 328 10.85 0.20 -10.86
CA TYR A 328 11.55 1.01 -11.85
C TYR A 328 12.80 0.28 -12.35
N GLU A 329 12.90 0.09 -13.66
CA GLU A 329 14.07 -0.48 -14.31
C GLU A 329 14.99 0.64 -14.82
N LYS A 330 16.18 0.80 -14.20
CA LYS A 330 17.07 1.94 -14.47
C LYS A 330 17.59 1.99 -15.91
N GLU A 331 17.91 0.83 -16.48
CA GLU A 331 18.49 0.69 -17.82
C GLU A 331 17.57 1.27 -18.91
N THR A 332 16.32 0.81 -18.96
CA THR A 332 15.37 1.29 -19.99
C THR A 332 14.60 2.53 -19.56
N LYS A 333 14.68 2.89 -18.27
CA LYS A 333 13.95 3.98 -17.61
C LYS A 333 12.44 3.78 -17.68
N THR A 334 12.02 2.55 -17.41
CA THR A 334 10.63 2.10 -17.52
C THR A 334 10.08 1.77 -16.14
N PHE A 335 8.87 2.21 -15.88
CA PHE A 335 8.09 1.77 -14.74
C PHE A 335 7.24 0.57 -15.14
N ALA A 336 7.32 -0.52 -14.38
CA ALA A 336 6.31 -1.57 -14.39
C ALA A 336 5.31 -1.28 -13.27
N LEU A 337 4.03 -1.14 -13.60
CA LEU A 337 2.97 -0.75 -12.67
C LEU A 337 1.88 -1.82 -12.61
N SER A 338 1.31 -2.02 -11.43
CA SER A 338 0.00 -2.65 -11.23
C SER A 338 -0.97 -1.58 -10.77
N PHE A 339 -2.10 -1.42 -11.46
CA PHE A 339 -3.07 -0.37 -11.18
C PHE A 339 -4.50 -0.86 -11.35
N SER A 340 -5.37 -0.52 -10.40
CA SER A 340 -6.80 -0.85 -10.40
C SER A 340 -7.66 0.39 -10.18
N THR A 341 -8.97 0.28 -10.41
CA THR A 341 -9.96 1.32 -10.03
C THR A 341 -11.15 0.65 -9.34
N ALA A 342 -12.15 1.41 -8.88
CA ALA A 342 -13.37 0.81 -8.33
C ALA A 342 -14.11 -0.13 -9.31
N THR A 343 -13.93 0.06 -10.63
CA THR A 343 -14.64 -0.68 -11.68
C THR A 343 -13.74 -1.54 -12.56
N SER A 344 -12.43 -1.54 -12.32
CA SER A 344 -11.46 -2.25 -13.15
C SER A 344 -10.51 -3.07 -12.27
N PRO A 345 -10.48 -4.42 -12.45
CA PRO A 345 -9.45 -5.27 -11.85
C PRO A 345 -8.04 -4.78 -12.18
N SER A 346 -7.06 -5.14 -11.36
CA SER A 346 -5.68 -4.68 -11.58
C SER A 346 -5.14 -5.10 -12.94
N GLN A 347 -4.47 -4.15 -13.60
CA GLN A 347 -3.79 -4.36 -14.88
C GLN A 347 -2.31 -4.07 -14.75
N LEU A 348 -1.52 -4.70 -15.62
CA LEU A 348 -0.10 -4.40 -15.77
C LEU A 348 0.11 -3.30 -16.81
N TYR A 349 0.95 -2.33 -16.48
CA TYR A 349 1.37 -1.27 -17.38
C TYR A 349 2.89 -1.14 -17.44
N LEU A 350 3.40 -0.75 -18.60
CA LEU A 350 4.75 -0.19 -18.75
C LEU A 350 4.64 1.30 -19.05
N VAL A 351 5.32 2.13 -18.26
CA VAL A 351 5.38 3.58 -18.50
C VAL A 351 6.81 3.99 -18.79
N ARG A 352 7.04 4.53 -19.99
CA ARG A 352 8.34 5.06 -20.42
C ARG A 352 8.15 6.46 -20.97
N LYS A 353 8.79 7.45 -20.34
CA LYS A 353 8.52 8.87 -20.63
C LYS A 353 7.04 9.17 -20.39
N ASN A 354 6.29 9.50 -21.45
CA ASN A 354 4.85 9.75 -21.42
C ASN A 354 4.06 8.65 -22.14
N ASP A 355 4.75 7.61 -22.62
CA ASP A 355 4.13 6.46 -23.27
C ASP A 355 3.66 5.49 -22.18
N VAL A 356 2.36 5.20 -22.17
CA VAL A 356 1.74 4.24 -21.27
C VAL A 356 1.27 3.07 -22.12
N LYS A 357 1.80 1.88 -21.82
CA LYS A 357 1.45 0.64 -22.51
C LYS A 357 0.81 -0.32 -21.53
N LYS A 358 -0.50 -0.53 -21.67
CA LYS A 358 -1.21 -1.61 -20.97
C LYS A 358 -0.79 -2.98 -21.53
N LEU A 359 -0.46 -3.93 -20.65
CA LEU A 359 0.01 -5.27 -21.01
C LEU A 359 -1.05 -6.36 -20.83
N THR A 360 -2.07 -6.10 -19.99
CA THR A 360 -3.16 -7.03 -19.69
C THR A 360 -4.50 -6.40 -20.03
N ASP A 361 -5.53 -7.21 -20.26
CA ASP A 361 -6.88 -6.72 -20.55
C ASP A 361 -7.92 -7.52 -19.76
N GLU A 362 -7.73 -7.58 -18.44
CA GLU A 362 -8.63 -8.28 -17.54
C GLU A 362 -9.92 -7.50 -17.30
N ARG A 363 -11.05 -8.20 -17.21
CA ARG A 363 -12.37 -7.61 -17.03
C ARG A 363 -13.22 -8.50 -16.15
N VAL A 364 -14.23 -7.92 -15.51
CA VAL A 364 -15.26 -8.71 -14.82
C VAL A 364 -16.05 -9.49 -15.88
N MET A 365 -15.95 -10.81 -15.84
CA MET A 365 -16.54 -11.66 -16.88
C MET A 365 -18.07 -11.60 -16.84
N GLY A 366 -18.69 -11.36 -18.00
CA GLY A 366 -20.15 -11.35 -18.14
C GLY A 366 -20.85 -10.09 -17.59
N ILE A 367 -20.09 -9.09 -17.12
CA ILE A 367 -20.62 -7.83 -16.60
C ILE A 367 -20.01 -6.68 -17.39
N ASP A 368 -20.85 -5.85 -18.00
CA ASP A 368 -20.39 -4.64 -18.69
C ASP A 368 -19.89 -3.61 -17.66
N GLU A 369 -18.71 -3.02 -17.90
CA GLU A 369 -18.09 -2.05 -16.99
C GLU A 369 -18.99 -0.84 -16.72
N SER A 370 -19.85 -0.45 -17.67
CA SER A 370 -20.81 0.65 -17.50
C SER A 370 -21.90 0.37 -16.45
N LEU A 371 -22.03 -0.87 -16.01
CA LEU A 371 -22.92 -1.28 -14.92
C LEU A 371 -22.27 -1.13 -13.55
N LEU A 372 -20.93 -1.06 -13.51
CA LEU A 372 -20.15 -0.99 -12.27
C LEU A 372 -20.11 0.43 -11.73
N SER A 373 -20.13 0.54 -10.40
CA SER A 373 -20.22 1.81 -9.70
C SER A 373 -18.84 2.41 -9.43
N LYS A 374 -18.59 3.63 -9.90
CA LYS A 374 -17.32 4.35 -9.66
C LYS A 374 -17.22 4.94 -8.24
N GLY A 375 -18.36 5.08 -7.57
CA GLY A 375 -18.48 5.75 -6.28
C GLY A 375 -18.51 7.28 -6.42
N GLU A 376 -19.42 7.91 -5.71
CA GLU A 376 -19.55 9.37 -5.62
C GLU A 376 -19.02 9.86 -4.27
N ASP A 377 -18.37 11.03 -4.23
CA ASP A 377 -18.02 11.67 -2.95
C ASP A 377 -19.29 12.16 -2.25
N ILE A 378 -19.46 11.72 -1.01
CA ILE A 378 -20.52 12.16 -0.11
C ILE A 378 -19.93 12.48 1.27
N SER A 379 -18.74 13.06 1.25
CA SER A 379 -18.08 13.53 2.45
C SER A 379 -18.98 14.49 3.23
N TYR A 380 -18.94 14.41 4.55
CA TYR A 380 -19.87 15.12 5.44
C TYR A 380 -19.16 15.64 6.68
N ASP A 381 -19.70 16.69 7.28
CA ASP A 381 -19.27 17.14 8.60
C ASP A 381 -19.99 16.32 9.67
N SER A 382 -19.24 15.74 10.60
CA SER A 382 -19.78 14.91 11.67
C SER A 382 -20.40 15.73 12.80
N HIS A 383 -20.87 15.05 13.83
CA HIS A 383 -21.52 15.61 15.02
C HIS A 383 -20.71 16.70 15.75
N ASP A 384 -19.39 16.75 15.57
CA ASP A 384 -18.48 17.74 16.15
C ASP A 384 -17.82 18.67 15.11
N GLY A 385 -18.32 18.65 13.86
CA GLY A 385 -17.79 19.45 12.75
C GLY A 385 -16.53 18.88 12.10
N LEU A 386 -16.07 17.69 12.49
CA LEU A 386 -14.99 17.02 11.79
C LEU A 386 -15.47 16.51 10.42
N ARG A 387 -14.80 16.93 9.34
CA ARG A 387 -15.07 16.40 8.01
C ARG A 387 -14.66 14.93 7.91
N ILE A 388 -15.61 14.07 7.56
CA ILE A 388 -15.41 12.65 7.28
C ILE A 388 -15.44 12.45 5.78
N SER A 389 -14.41 11.78 5.25
CA SER A 389 -14.44 11.39 3.84
C SER A 389 -15.34 10.18 3.65
N ALA A 390 -16.21 10.18 2.65
CA ALA A 390 -17.07 9.05 2.39
C ALA A 390 -17.39 8.90 0.91
N ARG A 391 -17.56 7.66 0.46
CA ARG A 391 -18.02 7.34 -0.89
C ARG A 391 -19.38 6.64 -0.84
N LEU A 392 -20.25 7.00 -1.78
CA LEU A 392 -21.53 6.32 -2.01
C LEU A 392 -21.49 5.64 -3.37
N TYR A 393 -21.55 4.32 -3.36
CA TYR A 393 -21.65 3.51 -4.57
C TYR A 393 -23.12 3.23 -4.83
N LEU A 394 -23.58 3.57 -6.02
CA LEU A 394 -24.96 3.42 -6.45
C LEU A 394 -25.05 2.47 -7.65
N PRO A 395 -26.14 1.70 -7.77
CA PRO A 395 -26.46 0.96 -8.99
C PRO A 395 -26.44 1.88 -10.21
N SER A 396 -25.96 1.36 -11.34
CA SER A 396 -26.05 2.07 -12.62
C SER A 396 -27.52 2.32 -12.99
N GLU A 397 -27.83 3.49 -13.55
CA GLU A 397 -29.18 3.86 -13.95
C GLU A 397 -29.76 2.89 -15.00
N SER A 398 -28.89 2.29 -15.83
CA SER A 398 -29.28 1.32 -16.86
C SER A 398 -29.83 0.00 -16.29
N LEU A 399 -29.58 -0.31 -15.01
CA LEU A 399 -30.18 -1.45 -14.32
C LEU A 399 -31.65 -1.22 -13.98
N GLY A 400 -32.14 0.02 -14.09
CA GLY A 400 -33.56 0.34 -14.00
C GLY A 400 -34.13 0.34 -12.57
N TYR A 401 -33.30 0.27 -11.53
CA TYR A 401 -33.76 0.43 -10.15
C TYR A 401 -34.37 1.82 -9.94
N GLN A 402 -35.57 1.86 -9.34
CA GLN A 402 -36.34 3.10 -9.15
C GLN A 402 -36.53 3.42 -7.66
N GLY A 403 -36.70 4.70 -7.35
CA GLY A 403 -36.96 5.19 -6.01
C GLY A 403 -35.73 5.18 -5.11
N LYS A 404 -35.96 5.26 -3.79
CA LYS A 404 -34.88 5.20 -2.79
C LYS A 404 -34.40 3.76 -2.62
N LEU A 405 -33.08 3.57 -2.68
CA LEU A 405 -32.43 2.28 -2.67
C LEU A 405 -32.16 1.81 -1.24
N PRO A 406 -32.33 0.50 -0.92
CA PRO A 406 -31.91 -0.04 0.37
C PRO A 406 -30.40 0.17 0.55
N LEU A 407 -29.99 0.43 1.79
CA LEU A 407 -28.63 0.81 2.13
C LEU A 407 -27.84 -0.38 2.66
N VAL A 408 -26.60 -0.52 2.20
CA VAL A 408 -25.56 -1.26 2.92
C VAL A 408 -24.52 -0.26 3.42
N TYR A 409 -24.35 -0.20 4.73
CA TYR A 409 -23.33 0.62 5.38
C TYR A 409 -22.09 -0.24 5.60
N TYR A 410 -21.05 -0.02 4.82
CA TYR A 410 -19.80 -0.78 4.89
C TYR A 410 -18.76 -0.03 5.73
N ILE A 411 -18.24 -0.68 6.77
CA ILE A 411 -17.22 -0.15 7.67
C ILE A 411 -15.91 -0.88 7.42
N HIS A 412 -14.86 -0.14 7.05
CA HIS A 412 -13.56 -0.73 6.73
C HIS A 412 -12.85 -1.30 7.98
N GLY A 413 -11.95 -2.25 7.75
CA GLY A 413 -11.12 -2.87 8.80
C GLY A 413 -9.87 -2.06 9.09
N GLY A 414 -9.28 -2.29 10.28
CA GLY A 414 -8.20 -1.48 10.85
C GLY A 414 -8.69 -0.05 11.10
N PRO A 415 -8.84 0.42 12.35
CA PRO A 415 -9.32 1.80 12.51
C PRO A 415 -8.34 2.77 11.84
N GLN A 416 -7.06 2.39 11.76
CA GLN A 416 -5.98 3.09 11.07
C GLN A 416 -5.68 2.51 9.66
N SER A 417 -6.73 2.25 8.89
CA SER A 417 -6.67 1.95 7.46
C SER A 417 -7.59 2.89 6.67
N GLN A 418 -7.78 2.65 5.39
CA GLN A 418 -8.64 3.45 4.53
C GLN A 418 -9.29 2.58 3.45
N GLU A 419 -10.58 2.82 3.17
CA GLU A 419 -11.22 2.36 1.94
C GLU A 419 -10.84 3.27 0.75
N LYS A 420 -10.44 2.64 -0.35
CA LYS A 420 -10.03 3.27 -1.62
C LYS A 420 -10.83 2.67 -2.80
N PRO A 421 -10.86 3.30 -3.98
CA PRO A 421 -11.37 2.68 -5.22
C PRO A 421 -10.42 1.60 -5.74
N ASP A 422 -10.31 0.50 -5.01
CA ASP A 422 -9.33 -0.57 -5.17
C ASP A 422 -10.04 -1.89 -5.47
N PHE A 423 -10.02 -2.36 -6.73
CA PHE A 423 -10.68 -3.63 -7.08
C PHE A 423 -9.95 -4.85 -6.51
N THR A 424 -8.68 -4.70 -6.13
CA THR A 424 -7.84 -5.83 -5.71
C THR A 424 -8.14 -6.25 -4.27
N TRP A 425 -8.65 -5.31 -3.48
CA TRP A 425 -9.12 -5.57 -2.14
C TRP A 425 -10.52 -6.16 -2.13
N PHE A 426 -10.76 -7.09 -1.20
CA PHE A 426 -12.01 -7.89 -1.15
C PHE A 426 -13.30 -7.05 -1.00
N SER A 427 -13.19 -5.82 -0.46
CA SER A 427 -14.31 -4.92 -0.24
C SER A 427 -14.97 -4.50 -1.56
N MET A 428 -14.17 -4.20 -2.59
CA MET A 428 -14.69 -3.60 -3.81
C MET A 428 -15.48 -4.58 -4.68
N PRO A 429 -15.03 -5.83 -4.94
CA PRO A 429 -15.89 -6.85 -5.58
C PRO A 429 -17.24 -7.02 -4.85
N LEU A 430 -17.24 -6.97 -3.51
CA LEU A 430 -18.46 -7.06 -2.72
C LEU A 430 -19.35 -5.82 -2.86
N ILE A 431 -18.77 -4.61 -2.84
CA ILE A 431 -19.48 -3.35 -3.12
C ILE A 431 -20.13 -3.41 -4.50
N GLN A 432 -19.39 -3.83 -5.54
CA GLN A 432 -19.93 -3.95 -6.89
C GLN A 432 -21.09 -4.94 -6.95
N PHE A 433 -20.95 -6.12 -6.34
CA PHE A 433 -22.02 -7.10 -6.25
C PHE A 433 -23.30 -6.53 -5.65
N LEU A 434 -23.18 -5.80 -4.54
CA LEU A 434 -24.32 -5.17 -3.88
C LEU A 434 -24.97 -4.10 -4.77
N THR A 435 -24.18 -3.26 -5.45
CA THR A 435 -24.74 -2.25 -6.37
C THR A 435 -25.42 -2.86 -7.58
N LEU A 436 -24.87 -3.93 -8.15
CA LEU A 436 -25.50 -4.67 -9.24
C LEU A 436 -26.83 -5.31 -8.82
N ASN A 437 -27.02 -5.56 -7.53
CA ASN A 437 -28.23 -6.11 -6.93
C ASN A 437 -29.16 -5.06 -6.31
N GLY A 438 -28.95 -3.77 -6.63
CA GLY A 438 -29.90 -2.69 -6.30
C GLY A 438 -29.70 -2.07 -4.92
N PHE A 439 -28.57 -2.31 -4.26
CA PHE A 439 -28.23 -1.64 -3.01
C PHE A 439 -27.40 -0.37 -3.27
N ALA A 440 -27.68 0.68 -2.51
CA ALA A 440 -26.72 1.75 -2.30
C ALA A 440 -25.71 1.29 -1.25
N VAL A 441 -24.42 1.51 -1.48
CA VAL A 441 -23.35 1.14 -0.52
C VAL A 441 -22.60 2.38 -0.07
N PHE A 442 -22.71 2.70 1.22
CA PHE A 442 -22.03 3.85 1.82
C PHE A 442 -20.77 3.39 2.55
N VAL A 443 -19.64 4.03 2.24
CA VAL A 443 -18.33 3.66 2.77
C VAL A 443 -17.61 4.90 3.29
N PRO A 444 -17.65 5.17 4.61
CA PRO A 444 -16.94 6.26 5.23
C PRO A 444 -15.54 5.85 5.67
N ASN A 445 -14.61 6.79 5.58
CA ASN A 445 -13.30 6.76 6.22
C ASN A 445 -13.36 7.68 7.45
N VAL A 446 -13.92 7.17 8.54
CA VAL A 446 -14.17 7.92 9.80
C VAL A 446 -12.88 8.36 10.50
N ARG A 447 -12.98 9.15 11.57
CA ARG A 447 -11.80 9.53 12.35
C ARG A 447 -11.00 8.29 12.74
N GLY A 448 -9.68 8.37 12.65
CA GLY A 448 -8.79 7.21 12.81
C GLY A 448 -8.25 6.66 11.50
N SER A 449 -8.99 6.78 10.39
CA SER A 449 -8.52 6.29 9.08
C SER A 449 -7.20 6.95 8.66
N THR A 450 -6.43 6.28 7.81
CA THR A 450 -5.26 6.86 7.14
C THR A 450 -5.67 7.66 5.90
N GLY A 451 -4.72 8.39 5.30
CA GLY A 451 -4.97 9.21 4.12
C GLY A 451 -5.32 10.67 4.39
N TYR A 452 -5.45 11.07 5.66
CA TYR A 452 -5.86 12.42 6.06
C TYR A 452 -4.95 13.04 7.13
N GLY A 453 -3.74 12.50 7.30
CA GLY A 453 -2.74 13.01 8.23
C GLY A 453 -2.70 12.33 9.59
N GLN A 454 -1.58 12.57 10.28
CA GLN A 454 -1.26 11.93 11.55
C GLN A 454 -2.29 12.28 12.64
N SER A 455 -2.72 13.53 12.71
CA SER A 455 -3.71 13.97 13.71
C SER A 455 -5.06 13.30 13.51
N TYR A 456 -5.49 13.08 12.27
CA TYR A 456 -6.74 12.40 11.96
C TYR A 456 -6.67 10.92 12.35
N SER A 457 -5.58 10.24 11.98
CA SER A 457 -5.43 8.81 12.26
C SER A 457 -5.26 8.48 13.75
N LYS A 458 -4.74 9.42 14.54
CA LYS A 458 -4.57 9.24 16.00
C LYS A 458 -5.84 9.48 16.82
N ARG A 459 -6.95 9.92 16.21
CA ARG A 459 -8.21 10.22 16.94
C ARG A 459 -8.84 9.00 17.62
N VAL A 460 -8.43 7.81 17.24
CA VAL A 460 -8.86 6.53 17.81
C VAL A 460 -7.85 5.97 18.82
N ASP A 461 -6.70 6.61 19.03
CA ASP A 461 -5.70 6.13 19.98
C ASP A 461 -6.32 6.11 21.39
N LYS A 462 -6.49 4.90 21.95
CA LYS A 462 -7.15 4.66 23.25
C LYS A 462 -8.65 5.03 23.29
N ASP A 463 -9.31 5.19 22.15
CA ASP A 463 -10.74 5.55 22.04
C ASP A 463 -11.48 4.75 20.94
N TRP A 464 -11.22 3.44 20.84
CA TRP A 464 -11.94 2.57 19.90
C TRP A 464 -13.41 2.43 20.31
N GLY A 465 -14.34 2.63 19.37
CA GLY A 465 -15.79 2.61 19.63
C GLY A 465 -16.33 3.86 20.33
N GLY A 466 -15.48 4.87 20.54
CA GLY A 466 -15.80 6.13 21.19
C GLY A 466 -16.34 7.15 20.20
N GLN A 467 -15.50 8.15 19.87
CA GLN A 467 -15.89 9.23 18.97
C GLN A 467 -16.09 8.80 17.51
N ASP A 468 -15.35 7.80 17.05
CA ASP A 468 -15.48 7.25 15.70
C ASP A 468 -16.83 6.55 15.49
N ARG A 469 -17.35 5.87 16.51
CA ARG A 469 -18.72 5.36 16.52
C ARG A 469 -19.74 6.48 16.32
N LEU A 470 -19.52 7.65 16.92
CA LEU A 470 -20.42 8.79 16.76
C LEU A 470 -20.38 9.38 15.35
N ASP A 471 -19.27 9.26 14.62
CA ASP A 471 -19.23 9.60 13.19
C ASP A 471 -20.19 8.74 12.37
N HIS A 472 -20.24 7.44 12.69
CA HIS A 472 -21.15 6.51 12.04
C HIS A 472 -22.62 6.79 12.40
N VAL A 473 -22.91 7.00 13.68
CA VAL A 473 -24.26 7.34 14.16
C VAL A 473 -24.74 8.64 13.53
N HIS A 474 -23.87 9.65 13.41
CA HIS A 474 -24.21 10.91 12.77
C HIS A 474 -24.57 10.71 11.29
N ALA A 475 -23.74 9.97 10.54
CA ALA A 475 -24.03 9.66 9.15
C ALA A 475 -25.39 8.98 8.98
N MET A 476 -25.66 7.94 9.77
CA MET A 476 -26.87 7.13 9.64
C MET A 476 -28.15 7.89 10.06
N THR A 477 -28.06 8.81 11.02
CA THR A 477 -29.23 9.49 11.59
C THR A 477 -29.47 10.90 11.07
N LYS A 478 -28.45 11.55 10.48
CA LYS A 478 -28.52 12.96 10.05
C LYS A 478 -28.13 13.19 8.59
N VAL A 479 -27.21 12.40 8.04
CA VAL A 479 -26.68 12.64 6.69
C VAL A 479 -27.43 11.82 5.65
N LEU A 480 -27.42 10.49 5.80
CA LEU A 480 -28.01 9.56 4.84
C LEU A 480 -29.54 9.67 4.69
N PRO A 481 -30.33 9.98 5.73
CA PRO A 481 -31.79 10.16 5.58
C PRO A 481 -32.18 11.29 4.62
N GLU A 482 -31.34 12.34 4.52
CA GLU A 482 -31.55 13.49 3.64
C GLU A 482 -31.14 13.21 2.18
N HIS A 483 -30.37 12.13 1.93
CA HIS A 483 -29.94 11.82 0.58
C HIS A 483 -31.12 11.32 -0.28
N PRO A 484 -31.37 11.91 -1.46
CA PRO A 484 -32.60 11.67 -2.22
C PRO A 484 -32.73 10.25 -2.78
N ARG A 485 -31.61 9.52 -2.92
CA ARG A 485 -31.56 8.18 -3.52
C ARG A 485 -31.43 7.04 -2.50
N VAL A 486 -31.32 7.32 -1.19
CA VAL A 486 -31.03 6.31 -0.16
C VAL A 486 -32.22 6.12 0.77
N ASP A 487 -32.52 4.87 1.11
CA ASP A 487 -33.52 4.46 2.09
C ASP A 487 -32.85 3.84 3.32
N THR A 488 -32.66 4.65 4.36
CA THR A 488 -32.05 4.22 5.63
C THR A 488 -32.97 3.32 6.47
N SER A 489 -34.27 3.22 6.16
CA SER A 489 -35.19 2.32 6.88
C SER A 489 -34.99 0.85 6.49
N ARG A 490 -34.35 0.60 5.34
CA ARG A 490 -33.95 -0.72 4.83
C ARG A 490 -32.43 -0.81 4.77
N ALA A 491 -31.78 -0.62 5.92
CA ALA A 491 -30.33 -0.63 6.02
C ALA A 491 -29.79 -1.93 6.63
N GLY A 492 -28.69 -2.43 6.06
CA GLY A 492 -27.79 -3.40 6.70
C GLY A 492 -26.44 -2.75 6.99
N VAL A 493 -25.78 -3.17 8.07
CA VAL A 493 -24.41 -2.73 8.43
C VAL A 493 -23.48 -3.93 8.30
N MET A 494 -22.29 -3.70 7.75
CA MET A 494 -21.28 -4.74 7.57
C MET A 494 -19.87 -4.21 7.74
N GLY A 495 -18.95 -5.09 8.13
CA GLY A 495 -17.52 -4.79 8.20
C GLY A 495 -16.70 -6.01 8.55
N ARG A 496 -15.37 -5.92 8.38
CA ARG A 496 -14.40 -6.99 8.71
C ARG A 496 -13.35 -6.47 9.68
N SER A 497 -12.86 -7.33 10.57
CA SER A 497 -11.85 -6.97 11.58
C SER A 497 -12.39 -5.83 12.46
N TYR A 498 -11.71 -4.68 12.57
CA TYR A 498 -12.23 -3.50 13.26
C TYR A 498 -13.62 -3.07 12.77
N GLY A 499 -13.89 -3.13 11.47
CA GLY A 499 -15.22 -2.81 10.94
C GLY A 499 -16.29 -3.79 11.42
N GLY A 500 -15.90 -5.04 11.69
CA GLY A 500 -16.77 -6.04 12.33
C GLY A 500 -17.03 -5.71 13.81
N TYR A 501 -15.99 -5.27 14.54
CA TYR A 501 -16.14 -4.74 15.90
C TYR A 501 -17.10 -3.55 15.95
N MET A 502 -16.98 -2.60 15.01
CA MET A 502 -17.85 -1.42 14.94
C MET A 502 -19.28 -1.74 14.47
N THR A 503 -19.47 -2.85 13.77
CA THR A 503 -20.80 -3.31 13.33
C THR A 503 -21.63 -3.85 14.51
N LEU A 504 -20.98 -4.49 15.48
CA LEU A 504 -21.60 -5.09 16.68
C LEU A 504 -21.85 -4.03 17.77
#